data_AF-A0A0A9HGD2-F1
#
_entry.id   AF-A0A0A9HGD2-F1
#
_cell.length_a   1.000
_cell.length_b   1.000
_cell.length_c   1.000
_cell.angle_alpha   90.00
_cell.angle_beta   90.00
_cell.angle_gamma   90.00
#
_symmetry.space_group_name_H-M   'P 1'
#
loop_
_entity.id
_entity.type
_entity.pdbx_description
1 polymer ?
#
loop_
_entity_poly.entity_id
_entity_poly.type
_entity_poly.pdbx_seq_one_letter_code
_entity_poly.pdbx_strand_id
1 'polypeptide(L)'
;MSYTWRSVLKGVELLKRGIIWRIGDGNSVNMWSNPWIPRGLTRLPTTLRGHKLMQRVNELINPVTGQWDVDLVQQNFHQDDANHILSIPL
;
A
#
# COMPACT_ATOMS: atom_id res chain seq x y z
N MET A 1 3.44 -36.53 -4.60
CA MET A 1 3.14 -35.08 -4.43
C MET A 1 4.15 -34.49 -3.46
N SER A 2 5.20 -33.84 -3.98
CA SER A 2 6.44 -33.56 -3.24
C SER A 2 6.29 -32.49 -2.15
N TYR A 3 6.81 -32.81 -0.96
CA TYR A 3 6.84 -31.98 0.26
C TYR A 3 7.54 -30.63 0.06
N THR A 4 8.46 -30.57 -0.90
CA THR A 4 9.20 -29.37 -1.31
C THR A 4 8.31 -28.26 -1.87
N TRP A 5 7.20 -28.60 -2.54
CA TRP A 5 6.31 -27.59 -3.11
C TRP A 5 5.45 -26.89 -2.05
N ARG A 6 5.14 -27.59 -0.94
CA ARG A 6 4.35 -27.03 0.17
C ARG A 6 5.14 -26.00 0.98
N SER A 7 6.44 -26.23 1.20
CA SER A 7 7.31 -25.28 1.90
C SER A 7 7.58 -24.03 1.08
N VAL A 8 7.75 -24.14 -0.24
CA VAL A 8 7.87 -22.98 -1.13
C VAL A 8 6.58 -22.15 -1.14
N LEU A 9 5.41 -22.78 -1.25
CA LEU A 9 4.13 -22.07 -1.21
C LEU A 9 3.89 -21.37 0.13
N LYS A 10 4.20 -22.02 1.26
CA LYS A 10 4.16 -21.39 2.58
C LYS A 10 5.15 -20.24 2.70
N GLY A 11 6.35 -20.37 2.13
CA GLY A 11 7.34 -19.31 2.06
C GLY A 11 6.81 -18.09 1.30
N VAL A 12 6.19 -18.28 0.14
CA VAL A 12 5.55 -17.21 -0.64
C VAL A 12 4.39 -16.56 0.13
N GLU A 13 3.59 -17.35 0.87
CA GLU A 13 2.49 -16.83 1.67
C GLU A 13 2.96 -16.02 2.88
N LEU A 14 4.05 -16.47 3.53
CA LEU A 14 4.73 -15.73 4.60
C LEU A 14 5.41 -14.46 4.08
N LEU A 15 6.05 -14.53 2.92
CA LEU A 15 6.59 -13.36 2.23
C LEU A 15 5.50 -12.34 1.89
N LYS A 16 4.33 -12.79 1.41
CA LYS A 16 3.16 -11.90 1.22
C LYS A 16 2.66 -11.25 2.50
N ARG A 17 2.90 -11.85 3.67
CA ARG A 17 2.51 -11.31 4.99
C ARG A 17 3.59 -10.45 5.64
N GLY A 18 4.87 -10.70 5.36
CA GLY A 18 6.01 -10.11 6.06
C GLY A 18 6.94 -9.23 5.21
N ILE A 19 6.76 -9.17 3.89
CA ILE A 19 7.49 -8.20 3.07
C ILE A 19 6.91 -6.82 3.41
N ILE A 20 7.75 -6.00 4.05
CA ILE A 20 7.58 -4.55 4.12
C ILE A 20 7.34 -4.09 2.69
N TRP A 21 6.11 -3.61 2.40
CA TRP A 21 5.77 -3.08 1.10
C TRP A 21 6.59 -1.80 0.89
N ARG A 22 7.76 -1.94 0.27
CA ARG A 22 8.54 -0.80 -0.16
C ARG A 22 7.93 -0.31 -1.46
N ILE A 23 7.27 0.84 -1.40
CA ILE A 23 6.75 1.47 -2.60
C ILE A 23 7.98 1.99 -3.34
N GLY A 24 8.34 1.31 -4.44
CA GLY A 24 9.44 1.75 -5.30
C GLY A 24 9.10 3.09 -5.94
N ASP A 25 8.58 3.07 -7.17
CA ASP A 25 8.21 4.31 -7.87
C ASP A 25 6.78 4.79 -7.59
N GLY A 26 5.91 3.95 -7.02
CA GLY A 26 4.47 4.23 -6.80
C GLY A 26 3.64 4.49 -8.08
N ASN A 27 4.29 4.70 -9.23
CA ASN A 27 3.73 5.06 -10.53
C ASN A 27 2.88 3.95 -11.16
N SER A 28 3.18 2.69 -10.86
CA SER A 28 2.46 1.52 -11.37
C SER A 28 1.42 0.99 -10.38
N VAL A 29 1.41 1.49 -9.14
CA VAL A 29 0.51 1.02 -8.09
C VAL A 29 -0.73 1.90 -8.05
N ASN A 30 -1.86 1.35 -8.50
CA ASN A 30 -3.14 2.01 -8.36
C ASN A 30 -3.61 1.94 -6.90
N MET A 31 -3.88 3.09 -6.29
CA MET A 31 -4.23 3.22 -4.87
C MET A 31 -5.54 2.49 -4.50
N TRP A 32 -6.46 2.39 -5.45
CA TRP A 32 -7.82 1.93 -5.23
C TRP A 32 -8.04 0.49 -5.68
N SER A 33 -7.24 0.01 -6.62
CA SER A 33 -7.39 -1.32 -7.21
C SER A 33 -6.34 -2.31 -6.71
N ASN A 34 -5.17 -1.86 -6.28
CA ASN A 34 -4.12 -2.74 -5.82
C ASN A 34 -4.06 -2.83 -4.30
N PRO A 35 -3.84 -4.01 -3.71
CA PRO A 35 -3.72 -4.20 -2.27
C PRO A 35 -2.34 -3.73 -1.76
N TRP A 36 -2.19 -2.43 -1.46
CA TRP A 36 -0.91 -1.81 -1.08
C TRP A 36 -0.82 -1.36 0.39
N ILE A 37 -1.96 -1.24 1.08
CA ILE A 37 -1.97 -0.85 2.51
C ILE A 37 -1.73 -2.11 3.35
N PRO A 38 -0.77 -2.13 4.29
CA PRO A 38 -0.46 -3.29 5.12
C PRO A 38 -1.50 -3.51 6.24
N ARG A 39 -2.79 -3.49 5.90
CA ARG A 39 -3.92 -3.59 6.82
C ARG A 39 -5.00 -4.53 6.29
N GLY A 40 -5.52 -5.39 7.16
CA GLY A 40 -6.69 -6.22 6.86
C GLY A 40 -6.46 -7.28 5.77
N LEU A 41 -7.55 -7.95 5.37
CA LEU A 41 -7.54 -8.99 4.34
C LEU A 41 -7.51 -8.40 2.93
N THR A 42 -8.22 -7.30 2.71
CA THR A 42 -8.32 -6.64 1.39
C THR A 42 -7.13 -5.77 1.06
N ARG A 43 -6.45 -5.18 2.08
CA ARG A 43 -5.29 -4.29 1.89
C ARG A 43 -5.56 -3.09 0.98
N LEU A 44 -6.83 -2.75 0.82
CA LEU A 44 -7.33 -1.60 0.09
C LEU A 44 -7.73 -0.50 1.09
N PRO A 45 -7.69 0.77 0.68
CA PRO A 45 -8.28 1.84 1.47
C PRO A 45 -9.75 1.53 1.75
N THR A 46 -10.18 1.76 2.99
CA THR A 46 -11.60 1.72 3.38
C THR A 46 -12.31 2.98 2.87
N THR A 47 -11.52 4.04 2.67
CA THR A 47 -12.00 5.33 2.16
C THR A 47 -12.67 5.16 0.79
N LEU A 48 -13.87 5.71 0.63
CA LEU A 48 -14.55 5.72 -0.67
C LEU A 48 -13.82 6.66 -1.63
N ARG A 49 -13.48 6.16 -2.82
CA ARG A 49 -12.81 6.94 -3.88
C ARG A 49 -13.52 8.26 -4.21
N GLY A 50 -14.85 8.29 -4.20
CA GLY A 50 -15.64 9.47 -4.57
C GLY A 50 -15.24 10.04 -5.94
N HIS A 51 -15.16 11.37 -6.06
CA HIS A 51 -14.70 12.10 -7.24
C HIS A 51 -13.18 12.36 -7.27
N LYS A 52 -12.38 11.57 -6.54
CA LYS A 52 -10.94 11.83 -6.47
C LYS A 52 -10.25 11.48 -7.78
N LEU A 53 -9.53 12.47 -8.30
CA LEU A 53 -8.76 12.37 -9.55
C LEU A 53 -7.50 11.52 -9.38
N MET A 54 -6.95 11.48 -8.16
CA MET A 54 -5.73 10.73 -7.85
C MET A 54 -6.00 9.23 -7.95
N GLN A 55 -5.14 8.53 -8.67
CA GLN A 55 -5.22 7.09 -8.91
C GLN A 55 -3.98 6.34 -8.46
N ARG A 56 -2.82 7.00 -8.34
CA ARG A 56 -1.54 6.35 -8.10
C ARG A 56 -0.91 6.76 -6.79
N VAL A 57 -0.21 5.82 -6.17
CA VAL A 57 0.40 6.03 -4.85
C VAL A 57 1.47 7.13 -4.89
N ASN A 58 2.16 7.31 -6.02
CA ASN A 58 3.16 8.37 -6.16
C ASN A 58 2.57 9.78 -6.07
N GLU A 59 1.27 9.96 -6.34
CA GLU A 59 0.59 11.26 -6.20
C GLU A 59 0.45 11.69 -4.73
N LEU A 60 0.67 10.76 -3.79
CA LEU A 60 0.71 11.01 -2.35
C LEU A 60 2.12 11.32 -1.84
N ILE A 61 3.14 11.24 -2.69
CA ILE A 61 4.54 11.48 -2.34
C ILE A 61 4.91 12.88 -2.80
N ASN A 62 5.51 13.66 -1.92
CA ASN A 62 6.01 14.98 -2.26
C ASN A 62 7.24 14.83 -3.19
N PRO A 63 7.19 15.40 -4.41
CA PRO A 63 8.25 15.22 -5.41
C PRO A 63 9.58 15.88 -5.04
N VAL A 64 9.58 16.81 -4.09
CA VAL A 64 10.78 17.55 -3.63
C VAL A 64 11.48 16.80 -2.51
N THR A 65 10.73 16.29 -1.53
CA THR A 65 11.30 15.62 -0.35
C THR A 65 11.42 14.11 -0.53
N GLY A 66 10.67 13.52 -1.48
CA GLY A 66 10.57 12.07 -1.63
C GLY A 66 9.88 11.38 -0.45
N GLN A 67 9.18 12.15 0.38
CA GLN A 67 8.45 11.65 1.55
C GLN A 67 6.93 11.73 1.33
N TRP A 68 6.17 11.00 2.14
CA TRP A 68 4.71 11.13 2.14
C TRP A 68 4.28 12.56 2.41
N ASP A 69 3.35 13.05 1.59
CA ASP A 69 2.66 14.29 1.88
C ASP A 69 1.58 14.03 2.94
N VAL A 70 1.94 14.31 4.20
CA VAL A 70 1.12 14.01 5.38
C VAL A 70 -0.25 14.70 5.28
N ASP A 71 -0.26 15.98 4.90
CA ASP A 71 -1.47 16.77 4.80
C ASP A 71 -2.38 16.20 3.70
N LEU A 72 -1.78 15.85 2.55
CA LEU A 72 -2.52 15.26 1.45
C LEU A 72 -3.11 13.89 1.81
N VAL A 73 -2.34 13.03 2.47
CA VAL A 73 -2.81 11.71 2.90
C VAL A 73 -3.92 11.83 3.94
N GLN A 74 -3.81 12.71 4.93
CA GLN A 74 -4.83 12.91 5.96
C GLN A 74 -6.12 13.53 5.41
N GLN A 75 -6.02 14.43 4.42
CA GLN A 75 -7.20 14.96 3.72
C GLN A 75 -7.84 13.91 2.81
N ASN A 76 -7.03 12.98 2.30
CA ASN A 76 -7.50 12.04 1.29
C ASN A 76 -8.04 10.72 1.82
N PHE A 77 -7.61 10.30 3.00
CA PHE A 77 -7.95 9.00 3.59
C PHE A 77 -8.50 9.18 5.00
N HIS A 78 -9.31 8.22 5.45
CA HIS A 78 -9.69 8.14 6.85
C HIS A 78 -8.45 8.02 7.75
N GLN A 79 -8.55 8.51 8.99
CA GLN A 79 -7.43 8.55 9.93
C GLN A 79 -6.73 7.19 10.08
N ASP A 80 -7.49 6.09 10.15
CA ASP A 80 -6.91 4.75 10.22
C ASP A 80 -6.08 4.39 8.99
N ASP A 81 -6.63 4.61 7.79
CA ASP A 81 -5.94 4.33 6.53
C ASP A 81 -4.71 5.23 6.39
N ALA A 82 -4.83 6.52 6.73
CA ALA A 82 -3.75 7.49 6.71
C ALA A 82 -2.59 7.07 7.63
N ASN A 83 -2.88 6.65 8.87
CA ASN A 83 -1.86 6.17 9.80
C ASN A 83 -1.08 4.96 9.24
N HIS A 84 -1.79 4.03 8.59
CA HIS A 84 -1.15 2.90 7.93
C HIS A 84 -0.30 3.30 6.74
N ILE A 85 -0.78 4.20 5.88
CA ILE A 85 -0.04 4.72 4.73
C ILE A 85 1.26 5.41 5.19
N LEU A 86 1.17 6.30 6.18
CA LEU A 86 2.32 7.03 6.72
C LEU A 86 3.34 6.14 7.41
N SER A 87 2.93 4.95 7.88
CA SER A 87 3.85 3.94 8.44
C SER A 87 4.64 3.17 7.39
N ILE A 88 4.27 3.27 6.11
CA ILE A 88 4.98 2.58 5.03
C ILE A 88 6.29 3.34 4.74
N PRO A 89 7.47 2.70 4.83
CA PRO A 89 8.71 3.33 4.43
C PRO A 89 8.78 3.47 2.90
N LEU A 90 9.16 4.66 2.42
CA LEU A 90 9.50 4.97 1.02
C LEU A 90 10.97 4.62 0.74
#